data_AF-A0A399UHW7-F1
#
_entry.id   AF-A0A399UHW7-F1
#
_cell.length_a   1.000
_cell.length_b   1.000
_cell.length_c   1.000
_cell.angle_alpha   90.00
_cell.angle_beta   90.00
_cell.angle_gamma   90.00
#
_symmetry.space_group_name_H-M   'P 1'
#
loop_
_entity.id
_entity.type
_entity.pdbx_description
1 polymer ?
#
loop_
_entity_poly.entity_id
_entity_poly.type
_entity_poly.pdbx_seq_one_letter_code
_entity_poly.pdbx_strand_id
1 'polypeptide(L)'
;MLALALLLTSAAASPPPDPLCAHALRAAPDLSCAEAGHGVALAATPAAAERLADYARAGEARFIAHFGRDIAPYVVASSPPVPARTALAAAGFVHVLPWPAPRAFDDAARRGVEQGARRFAASQNMTPAQTEEVVARALSQIPDAKAQAALDAGMVPHELGHLWFTHAFWPERPETEANAPRHYGGPGPDWLDEVAAVVLEDEPTAAQRRDQFRALMRGEMVPAIGPIDGRSILLDLPGLLSREHPGLVRAAAIGPEVAAKGGIGVSFTPAGAGPRPAALERIFYIQTRAFADYLILKSGRAAILADIAQAVAKGDSVEAWLSDKGADYSLPASIIDLQHDWEQFAMLL
;
A
#
# COMPACT_ATOMS: atom_id res chain seq x y z
N MET A 1 30.21 36.58 56.29
CA MET A 1 30.52 35.46 55.36
C MET A 1 29.39 34.45 55.46
N LEU A 2 28.46 34.46 54.50
CA LEU A 2 27.32 33.53 54.44
C LEU A 2 27.66 32.48 53.37
N ALA A 3 27.78 31.21 53.77
CA ALA A 3 28.03 30.10 52.86
C ALA A 3 26.72 29.65 52.22
N LEU A 4 26.60 29.81 50.90
CA LEU A 4 25.48 29.34 50.11
C LEU A 4 25.75 27.86 49.73
N ALA A 5 25.03 26.93 50.36
CA ALA A 5 25.07 25.52 50.01
C ALA A 5 24.20 25.26 48.78
N LEU A 6 24.84 24.97 47.64
CA LEU A 6 24.15 24.50 46.43
C LEU A 6 23.81 23.02 46.60
N LEU A 7 22.53 22.71 46.80
CA LEU A 7 21.99 21.35 46.71
C LEU A 7 21.79 21.01 45.22
N LEU A 8 22.72 20.24 44.66
CA LEU A 8 22.55 19.59 43.36
C LEU A 8 21.56 18.44 43.53
N THR A 9 20.31 18.65 43.17
CA THR A 9 19.34 17.56 42.98
C THR A 9 19.70 16.81 41.70
N SER A 10 20.31 15.64 41.84
CA SER A 10 20.44 14.68 40.75
C SER A 10 19.03 14.23 40.33
N ALA A 11 18.54 14.79 39.23
CA ALA A 11 17.40 14.22 38.52
C ALA A 11 17.81 12.82 38.06
N ALA A 12 17.21 11.78 38.65
CA ALA A 12 17.35 10.42 38.17
C ALA A 12 16.82 10.40 36.73
N ALA A 13 17.70 10.11 35.77
CA ALA A 13 17.29 9.87 34.40
C ALA A 13 16.29 8.70 34.39
N SER A 14 15.13 8.90 33.78
CA SER A 14 14.20 7.79 33.51
C SER A 14 14.95 6.68 32.76
N PRO A 15 14.71 5.40 33.07
CA PRO A 15 15.29 4.32 32.28
C PRO A 15 14.91 4.49 30.81
N PRO A 16 15.80 4.14 29.87
CA PRO A 16 15.46 4.17 28.45
C PRO A 16 14.20 3.31 28.23
N PRO A 17 13.29 3.73 27.35
CA PRO A 17 12.10 2.94 27.04
C PRO A 17 12.52 1.53 26.63
N ASP A 18 11.75 0.54 27.08
CA ASP A 18 11.94 -0.85 26.67
C ASP A 18 11.94 -0.96 25.14
N PRO A 19 12.86 -1.74 24.52
CA PRO A 19 12.85 -1.96 23.08
C PRO A 19 11.51 -2.53 22.61
N LEU A 20 11.00 -2.06 21.46
CA LEU A 20 9.74 -2.54 20.86
C LEU A 20 9.74 -4.06 20.66
N CYS A 21 10.90 -4.66 20.35
CA CYS A 21 11.00 -6.11 20.23
C CYS A 21 10.76 -6.83 21.56
N ALA A 22 11.17 -6.25 22.70
CA ALA A 22 10.86 -6.84 24.00
C ALA A 22 9.35 -6.87 24.25
N HIS A 23 8.62 -5.85 23.79
CA HIS A 23 7.16 -5.79 23.88
C HIS A 23 6.50 -6.85 23.00
N ALA A 24 6.93 -6.95 21.74
CA ALA A 24 6.35 -7.88 20.78
C ALA A 24 6.60 -9.35 21.15
N LEU A 25 7.80 -9.68 21.63
CA LEU A 25 8.17 -11.05 22.01
C LEU A 25 7.44 -11.53 23.27
N ARG A 26 6.92 -10.64 24.14
CA ARG A 26 5.99 -11.04 25.21
C ARG A 26 4.68 -11.61 24.66
N ALA A 27 4.21 -11.09 23.52
CA ALA A 27 3.00 -11.55 22.84
C ALA A 27 3.26 -12.71 21.87
N ALA A 28 4.48 -12.86 21.37
CA ALA A 28 4.88 -13.89 20.42
C ALA A 28 6.30 -14.43 20.73
N PRO A 29 6.47 -15.21 21.81
CA PRO A 29 7.79 -15.60 22.32
C PRO A 29 8.58 -16.54 21.40
N ASP A 30 7.89 -17.28 20.54
CA ASP A 30 8.50 -18.27 19.65
C ASP A 30 9.01 -17.69 18.32
N LEU A 31 8.89 -16.37 18.12
CA LEU A 31 9.31 -15.69 16.89
C LEU A 31 10.63 -14.95 17.10
N SER A 32 11.32 -14.70 15.99
CA SER A 32 12.39 -13.70 15.92
C SER A 32 11.78 -12.32 15.69
N CYS A 33 12.42 -11.29 16.24
CA CYS A 33 11.99 -9.92 16.11
C CYS A 33 13.13 -9.03 15.61
N ALA A 34 12.78 -8.06 14.76
CA ALA A 34 13.64 -6.97 14.32
C ALA A 34 12.89 -5.64 14.42
N GLU A 35 13.57 -4.57 14.84
CA GLU A 35 12.96 -3.25 15.00
C GLU A 35 13.07 -2.41 13.73
N ALA A 36 11.95 -1.76 13.40
CA ALA A 36 11.94 -0.56 12.56
C ALA A 36 11.95 0.70 13.45
N GLY A 37 11.73 1.88 12.89
CA GLY A 37 11.72 3.12 13.68
C GLY A 37 10.49 3.24 14.56
N HIS A 38 9.32 2.79 14.07
CA HIS A 38 8.02 2.93 14.74
C HIS A 38 7.30 1.59 14.93
N GLY A 39 7.94 0.47 14.59
CA GLY A 39 7.30 -0.84 14.66
C GLY A 39 8.30 -1.97 14.71
N VAL A 40 7.80 -3.19 14.58
CA VAL A 40 8.63 -4.39 14.53
C VAL A 40 8.21 -5.33 13.41
N ALA A 41 9.15 -6.14 12.96
CA ALA A 41 8.86 -7.32 12.17
C ALA A 41 9.02 -8.58 13.00
N LEU A 42 8.05 -9.50 12.89
CA LEU A 42 8.07 -10.81 13.53
C LEU A 42 8.13 -11.90 12.47
N ALA A 43 9.06 -12.84 12.61
CA ALA A 43 9.20 -13.96 11.68
C ALA A 43 9.81 -15.19 12.33
N ALA A 44 9.75 -16.34 11.65
CA ALA A 44 10.32 -17.59 12.15
C ALA A 44 11.87 -17.57 12.27
N THR A 45 12.55 -16.66 11.56
CA THR A 45 14.02 -16.55 11.61
C THR A 45 14.46 -15.09 11.73
N PRO A 46 15.62 -14.79 12.36
CA PRO A 46 16.11 -13.43 12.50
C PRO A 46 16.31 -12.73 11.15
N ALA A 47 16.86 -13.45 10.16
CA ALA A 47 17.08 -12.90 8.82
C ALA A 47 15.77 -12.55 8.10
N ALA A 48 14.68 -13.27 8.35
CA ALA A 48 13.37 -12.94 7.77
C ALA A 48 12.74 -11.73 8.48
N ALA A 49 12.89 -11.62 9.80
CA ALA A 49 12.44 -10.46 10.56
C ALA A 49 13.19 -9.20 10.11
N GLU A 50 14.52 -9.26 10.02
CA GLU A 50 15.33 -8.10 9.61
C GLU A 50 14.95 -7.59 8.21
N ARG A 51 14.75 -8.50 7.23
CA ARG A 51 14.33 -8.08 5.88
C ARG A 51 12.99 -7.36 5.87
N LEU A 52 12.00 -7.84 6.64
CA LEU A 52 10.70 -7.18 6.73
C LEU A 52 10.82 -5.82 7.46
N ALA A 53 11.66 -5.73 8.49
CA ALA A 53 11.94 -4.47 9.17
C ALA A 53 12.65 -3.47 8.24
N ASP A 54 13.57 -3.92 7.38
CA ASP A 54 14.22 -3.08 6.36
C ASP A 54 13.21 -2.45 5.40
N TYR A 55 12.28 -3.25 4.88
CA TYR A 55 11.23 -2.73 4.01
C TYR A 55 10.35 -1.72 4.75
N ALA A 56 9.94 -2.04 5.98
CA ALA A 56 9.13 -1.14 6.78
C ALA A 56 9.84 0.19 7.06
N ARG A 57 11.13 0.18 7.45
CA ARG A 57 11.96 1.39 7.64
C ARG A 57 12.03 2.26 6.39
N ALA A 58 12.17 1.65 5.21
CA ALA A 58 12.16 2.39 3.96
C ALA A 58 10.80 3.08 3.69
N GLY A 59 9.70 2.41 4.04
CA GLY A 59 8.35 2.98 4.00
C GLY A 59 8.16 4.14 4.97
N GLU A 60 8.64 4.01 6.22
CA GLU A 60 8.51 5.04 7.25
C GLU A 60 9.11 6.37 6.81
N ALA A 61 10.33 6.33 6.25
CA ALA A 61 11.01 7.53 5.76
C ALA A 61 10.21 8.25 4.66
N ARG A 62 9.60 7.49 3.74
CA ARG A 62 8.75 8.03 2.67
C ARG A 62 7.43 8.57 3.22
N PHE A 63 6.83 7.93 4.22
CA PHE A 63 5.59 8.39 4.84
C PHE A 63 5.81 9.73 5.54
N ILE A 64 6.90 9.87 6.30
CA ILE A 64 7.27 11.14 6.93
C ILE A 64 7.50 12.22 5.87
N ALA A 65 8.17 11.90 4.75
CA ALA A 65 8.43 12.86 3.69
C ALA A 65 7.14 13.35 2.97
N HIS A 66 6.19 12.45 2.72
CA HIS A 66 4.98 12.73 1.93
C HIS A 66 3.76 13.14 2.74
N PHE A 67 3.76 12.85 4.05
CA PHE A 67 2.64 13.18 4.92
C PHE A 67 3.01 14.06 6.11
N GLY A 68 4.26 14.02 6.58
CA GLY A 68 4.68 14.80 7.74
C GLY A 68 3.87 14.49 9.01
N ARG A 69 3.40 13.24 9.13
CA ARG A 69 2.62 12.74 10.27
C ARG A 69 3.41 11.68 11.03
N ASP A 70 3.10 11.54 12.31
CA ASP A 70 3.62 10.47 13.13
C ASP A 70 3.09 9.10 12.67
N ILE A 71 3.92 8.07 12.87
CA ILE A 71 3.59 6.69 12.51
C ILE A 71 3.17 5.95 13.77
N ALA A 72 1.97 5.38 13.75
CA ALA A 72 1.46 4.59 14.86
C ALA A 72 2.24 3.27 15.02
N PRO A 73 2.43 2.77 16.26
CA PRO A 73 3.08 1.50 16.50
C PRO A 73 2.49 0.34 15.69
N TYR A 74 3.32 -0.42 15.00
CA TYR A 74 2.86 -1.49 14.11
C TYR A 74 3.71 -2.77 14.18
N VAL A 75 3.14 -3.86 13.68
CA VAL A 75 3.80 -5.16 13.54
C VAL A 75 3.63 -5.67 12.11
N VAL A 76 4.73 -6.03 11.44
CA VAL A 76 4.70 -6.87 10.24
C VAL A 76 4.96 -8.32 10.65
N ALA A 77 3.95 -9.18 10.56
CA ALA A 77 4.02 -10.56 11.03
C ALA A 77 4.09 -11.55 9.86
N SER A 78 5.25 -12.18 9.68
CA SER A 78 5.41 -13.27 8.71
C SER A 78 4.53 -14.46 9.11
N SER A 79 3.73 -14.95 8.16
CA SER A 79 2.64 -15.88 8.40
C SER A 79 2.70 -17.10 7.48
N PRO A 80 2.28 -18.30 7.94
CA PRO A 80 1.79 -18.63 9.29
C PRO A 80 2.92 -18.92 10.32
N PRO A 81 2.65 -18.79 11.64
CA PRO A 81 1.39 -18.31 12.24
C PRO A 81 1.33 -16.78 12.36
N VAL A 82 0.13 -16.20 12.28
CA VAL A 82 -0.10 -14.80 12.65
C VAL A 82 -0.28 -14.74 14.17
N PRO A 83 0.50 -13.95 14.92
CA PRO A 83 0.28 -13.77 16.35
C PRO A 83 -1.12 -13.21 16.66
N ALA A 84 -1.63 -13.47 17.86
CA ALA A 84 -2.93 -12.96 18.27
C ALA A 84 -2.93 -11.42 18.28
N ARG A 85 -3.77 -10.80 17.43
CA ARG A 85 -3.90 -9.34 17.33
C ARG A 85 -4.19 -8.68 18.69
N THR A 86 -5.02 -9.32 19.52
CA THR A 86 -5.34 -8.83 20.88
C THR A 86 -4.12 -8.80 21.80
N ALA A 87 -3.20 -9.77 21.69
CA ALA A 87 -1.97 -9.78 22.48
C ALA A 87 -0.99 -8.70 22.01
N LEU A 88 -0.85 -8.49 20.70
CA LEU A 88 -0.04 -7.41 20.14
C LEU A 88 -0.62 -6.02 20.48
N ALA A 89 -1.96 -5.87 20.45
CA ALA A 89 -2.63 -4.65 20.90
C ALA A 89 -2.38 -4.36 22.38
N ALA A 90 -2.48 -5.37 23.24
CA ALA A 90 -2.14 -5.25 24.66
C ALA A 90 -0.66 -4.91 24.90
N ALA A 91 0.23 -5.25 23.94
CA ALA A 91 1.65 -4.88 23.97
C ALA A 91 1.93 -3.46 23.42
N GLY A 92 0.90 -2.71 23.00
CA GLY A 92 0.99 -1.33 22.55
C GLY A 92 1.07 -1.15 21.04
N PHE A 93 0.90 -2.21 20.24
CA PHE A 93 0.87 -2.10 18.78
C PHE A 93 -0.55 -1.81 18.28
N VAL A 94 -0.69 -0.76 17.47
CA VAL A 94 -1.96 -0.32 16.89
C VAL A 94 -2.30 -1.16 15.66
N HIS A 95 -1.32 -1.41 14.80
CA HIS A 95 -1.51 -2.13 13.55
C HIS A 95 -0.79 -3.48 13.52
N VAL A 96 -1.42 -4.45 12.87
CA VAL A 96 -0.80 -5.75 12.55
C VAL A 96 -1.03 -6.04 11.08
N LEU A 97 0.06 -6.09 10.32
CA LEU A 97 0.11 -6.48 8.92
C LEU A 97 0.61 -7.93 8.82
N PRO A 98 -0.28 -8.92 8.55
CA PRO A 98 0.15 -10.27 8.20
C PRO A 98 0.83 -10.25 6.83
N TRP A 99 2.04 -10.79 6.75
CA TRP A 99 2.78 -10.94 5.49
C TRP A 99 3.03 -12.41 5.19
N PRO A 100 2.81 -12.92 3.97
CA PRO A 100 3.10 -14.32 3.66
C PRO A 100 4.59 -14.65 3.87
N ALA A 101 4.89 -15.73 4.58
CA ALA A 101 6.24 -16.28 4.60
C ALA A 101 6.63 -16.76 3.19
N PRO A 102 7.91 -16.73 2.79
CA PRO A 102 8.33 -17.07 1.43
C PRO A 102 7.78 -18.43 0.93
N ARG A 103 7.80 -19.46 1.78
CA ARG A 103 7.22 -20.78 1.43
C ARG A 103 5.70 -20.73 1.23
N ALA A 104 4.98 -20.00 2.08
CA ALA A 104 3.54 -19.85 1.95
C ALA A 104 3.18 -19.06 0.67
N PHE A 105 4.00 -18.08 0.31
CA PHE A 105 3.90 -17.38 -0.96
C PHE A 105 4.12 -18.34 -2.14
N ASP A 106 5.22 -19.09 -2.15
CA ASP A 106 5.56 -20.03 -3.23
C ASP A 106 4.44 -21.05 -3.45
N ASP A 107 3.92 -21.62 -2.37
CA ASP A 107 2.83 -22.60 -2.41
C ASP A 107 1.52 -21.98 -2.94
N ALA A 108 1.19 -20.76 -2.50
CA ALA A 108 0.00 -20.05 -2.97
C ALA A 108 0.12 -19.64 -4.45
N ALA A 109 1.28 -19.12 -4.85
CA ALA A 109 1.59 -18.75 -6.23
C ALA A 109 1.51 -19.97 -7.16
N ARG A 110 2.10 -21.11 -6.77
CA ARG A 110 2.00 -22.37 -7.52
C ARG A 110 0.55 -22.81 -7.71
N ARG A 111 -0.24 -22.84 -6.64
CA ARG A 111 -1.67 -23.20 -6.73
C ARG A 111 -2.45 -22.24 -7.63
N GLY A 112 -2.24 -20.93 -7.48
CA GLY A 112 -2.93 -19.91 -8.28
C GLY A 112 -2.59 -19.99 -9.77
N VAL A 113 -1.30 -20.14 -10.09
CA VAL A 113 -0.81 -20.31 -11.47
C VAL A 113 -1.34 -21.59 -12.09
N GLU A 114 -1.31 -22.71 -11.35
CA GLU A 114 -1.88 -23.97 -11.82
C GLU A 114 -3.39 -23.84 -12.11
N GLN A 115 -4.17 -23.30 -11.17
CA GLN A 115 -5.61 -23.12 -11.37
C GLN A 115 -5.92 -22.19 -12.55
N GLY A 116 -5.19 -21.09 -12.68
CA GLY A 116 -5.33 -20.15 -13.79
C GLY A 116 -5.01 -20.80 -15.15
N ALA A 117 -3.89 -21.51 -15.22
CA ALA A 117 -3.49 -22.25 -16.42
C ALA A 117 -4.52 -23.32 -16.82
N ARG A 118 -5.05 -24.06 -15.85
CA ARG A 118 -6.12 -25.05 -16.09
C ARG A 118 -7.42 -24.40 -16.57
N ARG A 119 -7.82 -23.26 -15.98
CA ARG A 119 -9.00 -22.49 -16.45
C ARG A 119 -8.81 -21.96 -17.87
N PHE A 120 -7.63 -21.43 -18.19
CA PHE A 120 -7.30 -20.99 -19.53
C PHE A 120 -7.36 -22.16 -20.53
N ALA A 121 -6.70 -23.28 -20.24
CA ALA A 121 -6.71 -24.46 -21.09
C ALA A 121 -8.12 -24.99 -21.34
N ALA A 122 -8.97 -25.01 -20.30
CA ALA A 122 -10.39 -25.34 -20.43
C ALA A 122 -11.14 -24.35 -21.35
N SER A 123 -10.90 -23.04 -21.22
CA SER A 123 -11.53 -22.02 -22.08
C SER A 123 -11.16 -22.16 -23.57
N GLN A 124 -10.02 -22.77 -23.85
CA GLN A 124 -9.50 -23.01 -25.20
C GLN A 124 -9.80 -24.44 -25.69
N ASN A 125 -10.59 -25.24 -24.95
CA ASN A 125 -10.89 -26.64 -25.25
C ASN A 125 -9.63 -27.51 -25.51
N MET A 126 -8.55 -27.26 -24.77
CA MET A 126 -7.30 -28.01 -24.91
C MET A 126 -7.45 -29.45 -24.40
N THR A 127 -6.67 -30.37 -24.99
CA THR A 127 -6.57 -31.76 -24.50
C THR A 127 -5.88 -31.84 -23.12
N PRO A 128 -6.00 -32.95 -22.39
CA PRO A 128 -5.28 -33.13 -21.12
C PRO A 128 -3.76 -32.97 -21.25
N ALA A 129 -3.15 -33.50 -22.32
CA ALA A 129 -1.71 -33.36 -22.55
C ALA A 129 -1.30 -31.90 -22.78
N GLN A 130 -2.05 -31.17 -23.60
CA GLN A 130 -1.83 -29.74 -23.83
C GLN A 130 -2.06 -28.90 -22.56
N THR A 131 -3.02 -29.29 -21.73
CA THR A 131 -3.28 -28.64 -20.44
C THR A 131 -2.08 -28.77 -19.51
N GLU A 132 -1.50 -29.97 -19.38
CA GLU A 132 -0.30 -30.18 -18.55
C GLU A 132 0.92 -29.43 -19.09
N GLU A 133 1.09 -29.33 -20.41
CA GLU A 133 2.15 -28.51 -21.02
C GLU A 133 1.99 -27.01 -20.69
N VAL A 134 0.77 -26.49 -20.76
CA VAL A 134 0.46 -25.09 -20.41
C VAL A 134 0.66 -24.84 -18.91
N VAL A 135 0.24 -25.77 -18.05
CA VAL A 135 0.47 -25.69 -16.59
C VAL A 135 1.97 -25.71 -16.29
N ALA A 136 2.73 -26.65 -16.85
CA ALA A 136 4.18 -26.75 -16.64
C ALA A 136 4.90 -25.48 -17.10
N ARG A 137 4.53 -24.94 -18.27
CA ARG A 137 5.05 -23.67 -18.77
C ARG A 137 4.68 -22.50 -17.87
N ALA A 138 3.46 -22.45 -17.33
CA ALA A 138 3.04 -21.37 -16.44
C ALA A 138 3.78 -21.44 -15.10
N LEU A 139 3.94 -22.65 -14.53
CA LEU A 139 4.68 -22.86 -13.28
C LEU A 139 6.17 -22.49 -13.39
N SER A 140 6.77 -22.62 -14.58
CA SER A 140 8.17 -22.20 -14.80
C SER A 140 8.37 -20.68 -14.84
N GLN A 141 7.28 -19.90 -14.90
CA GLN A 141 7.31 -18.44 -14.84
C GLN A 141 7.10 -17.90 -13.41
N ILE A 142 6.98 -18.77 -12.39
CA ILE A 142 6.82 -18.33 -11.01
C ILE A 142 8.10 -17.59 -10.58
N PRO A 143 7.98 -16.39 -9.98
CA PRO A 143 9.10 -15.62 -9.47
C PRO A 143 10.06 -16.46 -8.62
N ASP A 144 11.37 -16.24 -8.79
CA ASP A 144 12.36 -16.78 -7.86
C ASP A 144 12.42 -15.96 -6.56
N ALA A 145 13.23 -16.40 -5.60
CA ALA A 145 13.36 -15.71 -4.31
C ALA A 145 13.84 -14.24 -4.43
N LYS A 146 14.59 -13.91 -5.49
CA LYS A 146 15.04 -12.53 -5.74
C LYS A 146 13.89 -11.67 -6.25
N ALA A 147 13.11 -12.20 -7.18
CA ALA A 147 11.91 -11.54 -7.67
C ALA A 147 10.87 -11.38 -6.55
N GLN A 148 10.75 -12.34 -5.63
CA GLN A 148 9.91 -12.18 -4.44
C GLN A 148 10.40 -11.07 -3.52
N ALA A 149 11.70 -11.02 -3.22
CA ALA A 149 12.26 -9.96 -2.40
C ALA A 149 12.06 -8.56 -3.02
N ALA A 150 12.08 -8.46 -4.36
CA ALA A 150 11.75 -7.22 -5.06
C ALA A 150 10.26 -6.86 -4.94
N LEU A 151 9.36 -7.84 -5.00
CA LEU A 151 7.93 -7.62 -4.76
C LEU A 151 7.68 -7.15 -3.32
N ASP A 152 8.27 -7.83 -2.33
CA ASP A 152 8.13 -7.47 -0.91
C ASP A 152 8.66 -6.05 -0.64
N ALA A 153 9.76 -5.65 -1.28
CA ALA A 153 10.35 -4.32 -1.14
C ALA A 153 9.43 -3.17 -1.57
N GLY A 154 8.59 -3.41 -2.58
CA GLY A 154 7.58 -2.44 -3.01
C GLY A 154 6.28 -2.56 -2.20
N MET A 155 5.83 -3.77 -1.90
CA MET A 155 4.48 -4.02 -1.39
C MET A 155 4.37 -3.97 0.14
N VAL A 156 5.39 -4.34 0.91
CA VAL A 156 5.33 -4.18 2.39
C VAL A 156 5.13 -2.71 2.78
N PRO A 157 5.89 -1.74 2.23
CA PRO A 157 5.64 -0.33 2.45
C PRO A 157 4.28 0.16 1.94
N HIS A 158 3.82 -0.36 0.80
CA HIS A 158 2.52 -0.03 0.22
C HIS A 158 1.40 -0.35 1.21
N GLU A 159 1.36 -1.60 1.71
CA GLU A 159 0.33 -2.03 2.65
C GLU A 159 0.41 -1.30 4.00
N LEU A 160 1.62 -1.01 4.48
CA LEU A 160 1.81 -0.18 5.67
C LEU A 160 1.29 1.25 5.47
N GLY A 161 1.41 1.79 4.24
CA GLY A 161 0.92 3.11 3.88
C GLY A 161 -0.56 3.31 4.16
N HIS A 162 -1.41 2.36 3.75
CA HIS A 162 -2.84 2.38 4.08
C HIS A 162 -3.09 2.46 5.60
N LEU A 163 -2.39 1.61 6.38
CA LEU A 163 -2.57 1.54 7.84
C LEU A 163 -2.17 2.84 8.52
N TRP A 164 -1.00 3.36 8.19
CA TRP A 164 -0.47 4.61 8.77
C TRP A 164 -1.30 5.81 8.35
N PHE A 165 -1.72 5.87 7.09
CA PHE A 165 -2.53 6.95 6.56
C PHE A 165 -3.89 7.04 7.24
N THR A 166 -4.61 5.92 7.33
CA THR A 166 -5.92 5.87 8.00
C THR A 166 -5.81 6.28 9.46
N HIS A 167 -4.80 5.80 10.19
CA HIS A 167 -4.59 6.24 11.57
C HIS A 167 -4.26 7.73 11.69
N ALA A 168 -3.40 8.26 10.81
CA ALA A 168 -2.92 9.63 10.89
C ALA A 168 -4.01 10.68 10.63
N PHE A 169 -5.01 10.35 9.81
CA PHE A 169 -6.05 11.30 9.38
C PHE A 169 -7.46 10.96 9.88
N TRP A 170 -7.73 9.71 10.26
CA TRP A 170 -9.02 9.29 10.84
C TRP A 170 -8.85 8.42 12.10
N PRO A 171 -8.17 8.91 13.16
CA PRO A 171 -7.87 8.12 14.35
C PRO A 171 -9.11 7.71 15.18
N GLU A 172 -10.22 8.45 15.07
CA GLU A 172 -11.40 8.30 15.92
C GLU A 172 -12.55 7.50 15.29
N ARG A 173 -12.50 7.18 14.00
CA ARG A 173 -13.62 6.51 13.32
C ARG A 173 -13.49 4.99 13.44
N PRO A 174 -14.43 4.30 14.10
CA PRO A 174 -14.46 2.85 14.10
C PRO A 174 -14.67 2.33 12.67
N GLU A 175 -13.99 1.25 12.28
CA GLU A 175 -14.19 0.51 11.00
C GLU A 175 -15.64 0.02 10.75
N THR A 176 -16.57 0.29 11.68
CA THR A 176 -17.87 -0.37 11.81
C THR A 176 -19.08 0.56 11.73
N GLU A 177 -18.93 1.82 11.29
CA GLU A 177 -20.11 2.62 10.94
C GLU A 177 -20.83 1.96 9.76
N ALA A 178 -21.89 1.20 10.07
CA ALA A 178 -22.61 0.35 9.12
C ALA A 178 -23.24 1.10 7.92
N ASN A 179 -23.26 2.43 7.96
CA ASN A 179 -23.80 3.31 6.92
C ASN A 179 -22.73 4.18 6.22
N ALA A 180 -21.45 4.07 6.60
CA ALA A 180 -20.38 4.75 5.87
C ALA A 180 -20.16 4.04 4.52
N PRO A 181 -19.88 4.78 3.43
CA PRO A 181 -19.47 4.17 2.18
C PRO A 181 -18.26 3.26 2.43
N ARG A 182 -18.31 2.02 1.91
CA ARG A 182 -17.20 1.07 2.06
C ARG A 182 -16.08 1.50 1.11
N HIS A 183 -15.04 2.10 1.66
CA HIS A 183 -13.79 2.33 0.94
C HIS A 183 -12.77 1.23 1.30
N TYR A 184 -11.89 0.91 0.37
CA TYR A 184 -10.74 0.05 0.64
C TYR A 184 -9.75 0.83 1.51
N GLY A 185 -9.11 0.17 2.48
CA GLY A 185 -8.02 0.76 3.29
C GLY A 185 -8.39 1.80 4.36
N GLY A 186 -9.58 2.42 4.33
CA GLY A 186 -9.96 3.40 5.36
C GLY A 186 -11.29 4.13 5.11
N PRO A 187 -11.58 5.22 5.84
CA PRO A 187 -12.78 6.05 5.64
C PRO A 187 -12.58 7.24 4.68
N GLY A 188 -11.38 7.42 4.12
CA GLY A 188 -11.10 8.41 3.10
C GLY A 188 -11.49 7.95 1.69
N PRO A 189 -11.49 8.85 0.70
CA PRO A 189 -11.69 8.47 -0.71
C PRO A 189 -10.63 7.47 -1.17
N ASP A 190 -11.04 6.47 -1.93
CA ASP A 190 -10.17 5.35 -2.36
C ASP A 190 -8.90 5.82 -3.09
N TRP A 191 -8.97 6.85 -3.93
CA TRP A 191 -7.79 7.38 -4.61
C TRP A 191 -6.74 7.92 -3.64
N LEU A 192 -7.16 8.51 -2.52
CA LEU A 192 -6.26 9.16 -1.58
C LEU A 192 -5.59 8.14 -0.65
N ASP A 193 -6.36 7.13 -0.22
CA ASP A 193 -5.83 5.95 0.46
C ASP A 193 -4.78 5.23 -0.40
N GLU A 194 -5.08 5.06 -1.69
CA GLU A 194 -4.19 4.38 -2.63
C GLU A 194 -2.99 5.23 -3.02
N VAL A 195 -3.13 6.57 -3.13
CA VAL A 195 -1.98 7.48 -3.20
C VAL A 195 -1.07 7.27 -1.99
N ALA A 196 -1.63 7.16 -0.79
CA ALA A 196 -0.84 6.98 0.44
C ALA A 196 -0.06 5.67 0.49
N ALA A 197 -0.47 4.67 -0.27
CA ALA A 197 0.27 3.44 -0.45
C ALA A 197 1.30 3.52 -1.59
N VAL A 198 0.90 3.96 -2.79
CA VAL A 198 1.80 3.94 -3.97
C VAL A 198 2.99 4.89 -3.86
N VAL A 199 2.89 5.97 -3.08
CA VAL A 199 4.04 6.87 -2.84
C VAL A 199 5.07 6.29 -1.88
N LEU A 200 4.74 5.21 -1.17
CA LEU A 200 5.66 4.52 -0.26
C LEU A 200 6.34 3.31 -0.89
N GLU A 201 6.00 2.97 -2.14
CA GLU A 201 6.68 1.92 -2.88
C GLU A 201 8.16 2.25 -3.11
N ASP A 202 8.98 1.22 -3.32
CA ASP A 202 10.38 1.39 -3.67
C ASP A 202 10.56 1.96 -5.09
N GLU A 203 11.74 2.52 -5.36
CA GLU A 203 12.01 3.19 -6.64
C GLU A 203 11.88 2.26 -7.87
N PRO A 204 12.29 0.98 -7.82
CA PRO A 204 12.00 0.05 -8.92
C PRO A 204 10.51 -0.09 -9.24
N THR A 205 9.65 -0.25 -8.24
CA THR A 205 8.19 -0.35 -8.44
C THR A 205 7.62 0.97 -8.95
N ALA A 206 8.04 2.08 -8.34
CA ALA A 206 7.70 3.44 -8.77
C ALA A 206 8.03 3.71 -10.25
N ALA A 207 9.28 3.45 -10.64
CA ALA A 207 9.77 3.64 -11.99
C ALA A 207 8.99 2.76 -12.98
N GLN A 208 8.72 1.51 -12.62
CA GLN A 208 7.89 0.63 -13.44
C GLN A 208 6.49 1.22 -13.67
N ARG A 209 5.82 1.77 -12.65
CA ARG A 209 4.51 2.40 -12.82
C ARG A 209 4.58 3.62 -13.73
N ARG A 210 5.61 4.46 -13.59
CA ARG A 210 5.84 5.63 -14.46
C ARG A 210 6.06 5.20 -15.92
N ASP A 211 6.88 4.19 -16.15
CA ASP A 211 7.13 3.66 -17.49
C ASP A 211 5.88 3.05 -18.11
N GLN A 212 5.08 2.33 -17.33
CA GLN A 212 3.79 1.82 -17.78
C GLN A 212 2.80 2.94 -18.10
N PHE A 213 2.74 4.01 -17.29
CA PHE A 213 1.91 5.18 -17.58
C PHE A 213 2.31 5.81 -18.93
N ARG A 214 3.61 6.06 -19.13
CA ARG A 214 4.13 6.61 -20.40
C ARG A 214 3.82 5.72 -21.60
N ALA A 215 4.00 4.41 -21.47
CA ALA A 215 3.67 3.45 -22.53
C ALA A 215 2.18 3.53 -22.90
N LEU A 216 1.29 3.55 -21.90
CA LEU A 216 -0.16 3.67 -22.13
C LEU A 216 -0.54 5.01 -22.76
N MET A 217 0.12 6.10 -22.36
CA MET A 217 -0.09 7.43 -22.96
C MET A 217 0.32 7.49 -24.42
N ARG A 218 1.33 6.70 -24.83
CA ARG A 218 1.74 6.51 -26.23
C ARG A 218 0.89 5.49 -27.00
N GLY A 219 -0.10 4.87 -26.36
CA GLY A 219 -0.92 3.81 -26.97
C GLY A 219 -0.18 2.48 -27.14
N GLU A 220 0.92 2.28 -26.41
CA GLU A 220 1.69 1.04 -26.42
C GLU A 220 1.02 -0.03 -25.56
N MET A 221 1.28 -1.30 -25.89
CA MET A 221 0.80 -2.42 -25.10
C MET A 221 1.62 -2.54 -23.80
N VAL A 222 0.93 -2.53 -22.66
CA VAL A 222 1.50 -2.96 -21.38
C VAL A 222 1.12 -4.42 -21.14
N PRO A 223 2.08 -5.37 -21.09
CA PRO A 223 1.79 -6.80 -20.98
C PRO A 223 0.92 -7.18 -19.77
N ALA A 224 1.07 -6.46 -18.67
CA ALA A 224 0.32 -6.68 -17.43
C ALA A 224 -1.16 -6.23 -17.50
N ILE A 225 -1.53 -5.44 -18.49
CA ILE A 225 -2.85 -4.82 -18.67
C ILE A 225 -3.58 -5.45 -19.87
N GLY A 226 -2.82 -5.79 -20.93
CA GLY A 226 -3.37 -6.30 -22.18
C GLY A 226 -3.86 -5.17 -23.11
N PRO A 227 -4.57 -5.52 -24.20
CA PRO A 227 -5.06 -4.54 -25.17
C PRO A 227 -6.23 -3.75 -24.56
N ILE A 228 -5.96 -2.55 -24.07
CA ILE A 228 -6.97 -1.62 -23.57
C ILE A 228 -6.76 -0.27 -24.26
N ASP A 229 -7.84 0.35 -24.72
CA ASP A 229 -7.84 1.77 -25.11
C ASP A 229 -7.74 2.63 -23.84
N GLY A 230 -6.53 2.67 -23.29
CA GLY A 230 -6.28 3.07 -21.91
C GLY A 230 -6.17 4.59 -21.72
N ARG A 231 -5.87 5.35 -22.78
CA ARG A 231 -5.55 6.77 -22.65
C ARG A 231 -6.72 7.61 -22.15
N SER A 232 -7.94 7.39 -22.65
CA SER A 232 -9.12 8.12 -22.18
C SER A 232 -9.45 7.80 -20.72
N ILE A 233 -9.32 6.53 -20.32
CA ILE A 233 -9.54 6.06 -18.94
C ILE A 233 -8.50 6.67 -17.98
N LEU A 234 -7.24 6.78 -18.44
CA LEU A 234 -6.11 7.29 -17.65
C LEU A 234 -6.12 8.81 -17.43
N LEU A 235 -6.89 9.54 -18.24
CA LEU A 235 -6.89 10.99 -18.19
C LEU A 235 -8.09 11.53 -17.42
N ASP A 236 -9.17 10.77 -17.23
CA ASP A 236 -10.37 11.21 -16.52
C ASP A 236 -10.12 11.36 -15.00
N LEU A 237 -9.67 12.55 -14.55
CA LEU A 237 -9.49 12.86 -13.12
C LEU A 237 -10.81 12.88 -12.34
N PRO A 238 -11.92 13.47 -12.82
CA PRO A 238 -13.20 13.35 -12.14
C PRO A 238 -13.58 11.88 -11.88
N GLY A 239 -13.35 11.01 -12.88
CA GLY A 239 -13.52 9.58 -12.76
C GLY A 239 -12.56 8.94 -11.77
N LEU A 240 -11.27 9.31 -11.75
CA LEU A 240 -10.30 8.81 -10.77
C LEU A 240 -10.70 9.16 -9.33
N LEU A 241 -11.05 10.43 -9.09
CA LEU A 241 -11.32 10.96 -7.75
C LEU A 241 -12.63 10.46 -7.12
N SER A 242 -13.56 10.00 -7.96
CA SER A 242 -14.87 9.48 -7.52
C SER A 242 -14.98 7.95 -7.58
N ARG A 243 -13.96 7.26 -8.09
CA ARG A 243 -13.99 5.81 -8.32
C ARG A 243 -13.79 5.05 -7.02
N GLU A 244 -14.68 4.09 -6.77
CA GLU A 244 -14.47 3.05 -5.75
C GLU A 244 -13.26 2.19 -6.09
N HIS A 245 -12.51 1.74 -5.07
CA HIS A 245 -11.29 0.97 -5.31
C HIS A 245 -11.59 -0.33 -6.10
N PRO A 246 -10.99 -0.54 -7.30
CA PRO A 246 -11.29 -1.72 -8.11
C PRO A 246 -10.95 -3.07 -7.44
N GLY A 247 -10.08 -3.06 -6.41
CA GLY A 247 -9.78 -4.21 -5.58
C GLY A 247 -10.98 -4.73 -4.76
N LEU A 248 -11.96 -3.87 -4.43
CA LEU A 248 -13.18 -4.28 -3.72
C LEU A 248 -13.99 -5.31 -4.52
N VAL A 249 -14.04 -5.16 -5.85
CA VAL A 249 -14.72 -6.11 -6.74
C VAL A 249 -14.04 -7.48 -6.69
N ARG A 250 -12.70 -7.53 -6.58
CA ARG A 250 -11.98 -8.79 -6.46
C ARG A 250 -12.11 -9.40 -5.07
N ALA A 251 -12.03 -8.60 -4.00
CA ALA A 251 -12.21 -9.07 -2.63
C ALA A 251 -13.60 -9.69 -2.43
N ALA A 252 -14.65 -9.06 -2.98
CA ALA A 252 -16.01 -9.59 -2.96
C ALA A 252 -16.14 -10.94 -3.70
N ALA A 253 -15.36 -11.14 -4.78
CA ALA A 253 -15.38 -12.37 -5.57
C ALA A 253 -14.62 -13.55 -4.91
N ILE A 254 -13.68 -13.27 -3.99
CA ILE A 254 -12.89 -14.29 -3.27
C ILE A 254 -13.61 -14.79 -2.00
N GLY A 255 -14.61 -14.04 -1.51
CA GLY A 255 -15.51 -14.43 -0.43
C GLY A 255 -15.45 -13.48 0.77
N PRO A 256 -16.59 -13.20 1.44
CA PRO A 256 -16.71 -12.14 2.45
C PRO A 256 -15.89 -12.34 3.74
N GLU A 257 -15.40 -13.56 4.03
CA GLU A 257 -14.61 -13.84 5.25
C GLU A 257 -13.20 -13.24 5.25
N VAL A 258 -12.61 -12.98 4.07
CA VAL A 258 -11.29 -12.31 3.96
C VAL A 258 -11.44 -10.80 4.20
N ALA A 259 -12.52 -10.20 3.71
CA ALA A 259 -12.86 -8.80 3.96
C ALA A 259 -13.31 -8.53 5.40
N ALA A 260 -13.88 -9.53 6.09
CA ALA A 260 -14.45 -9.39 7.44
C ALA A 260 -13.42 -9.34 8.59
N LYS A 261 -12.10 -9.42 8.33
CA LYS A 261 -11.06 -9.49 9.37
C LYS A 261 -10.18 -8.24 9.49
N GLY A 262 -10.55 -7.13 8.83
CA GLY A 262 -9.80 -5.85 8.93
C GLY A 262 -8.33 -5.98 8.52
N GLY A 263 -8.01 -6.99 7.71
CA GLY A 263 -6.67 -7.21 7.17
C GLY A 263 -6.65 -6.79 5.72
N ILE A 264 -5.68 -5.98 5.33
CA ILE A 264 -5.48 -5.65 3.92
C ILE A 264 -5.15 -6.96 3.20
N GLY A 265 -6.04 -7.36 2.31
CA GLY A 265 -5.99 -8.65 1.65
C GLY A 265 -5.08 -8.59 0.44
N VAL A 266 -3.80 -8.91 0.62
CA VAL A 266 -2.85 -8.99 -0.51
C VAL A 266 -3.26 -10.13 -1.44
N SER A 267 -3.90 -9.79 -2.57
CA SER A 267 -4.30 -10.75 -3.60
C SER A 267 -3.34 -10.66 -4.79
N PHE A 268 -2.34 -11.54 -4.83
CA PHE A 268 -1.42 -11.65 -5.96
C PHE A 268 -2.14 -12.19 -7.20
N THR A 269 -2.26 -11.36 -8.23
CA THR A 269 -2.75 -11.78 -9.55
C THR A 269 -1.55 -12.02 -10.47
N PRO A 270 -1.27 -13.25 -10.91
CA PRO A 270 -0.17 -13.54 -11.83
C PRO A 270 -0.24 -12.70 -13.11
N ALA A 271 0.92 -12.40 -13.70
CA ALA A 271 0.98 -11.80 -15.03
C ALA A 271 0.30 -12.74 -16.05
N GLY A 272 -0.63 -12.21 -16.84
CA GLY A 272 -1.35 -12.98 -17.86
C GLY A 272 -2.70 -13.59 -17.42
N ALA A 273 -3.10 -13.47 -16.15
CA ALA A 273 -4.46 -13.81 -15.73
C ALA A 273 -5.42 -12.65 -16.08
N GLY A 274 -6.03 -12.67 -17.26
CA GLY A 274 -7.11 -11.75 -17.59
C GLY A 274 -8.35 -12.05 -16.72
N PRO A 275 -8.79 -11.08 -15.91
CA PRO A 275 -10.07 -10.43 -16.19
C PRO A 275 -9.95 -8.91 -16.08
N ARG A 276 -10.79 -8.15 -16.82
CA ARG A 276 -10.85 -6.67 -16.80
C ARG A 276 -10.67 -6.03 -15.40
N PRO A 277 -11.20 -6.57 -14.28
CA PRO A 277 -10.99 -5.97 -12.96
C PRO A 277 -9.53 -5.85 -12.52
N ALA A 278 -8.69 -6.88 -12.77
CA ALA A 278 -7.28 -6.81 -12.40
C ALA A 278 -6.50 -5.82 -13.27
N ALA A 279 -6.88 -5.70 -14.55
CA ALA A 279 -6.31 -4.69 -15.44
C ALA A 279 -6.74 -3.27 -15.06
N LEU A 280 -8.01 -3.07 -14.71
CA LEU A 280 -8.54 -1.78 -14.24
C LEU A 280 -7.92 -1.33 -12.94
N GLU A 281 -7.67 -2.25 -12.00
CA GLU A 281 -6.92 -1.92 -10.79
C GLU A 281 -5.47 -1.53 -11.10
N ARG A 282 -4.77 -2.29 -11.96
CA ARG A 282 -3.40 -1.91 -12.35
C ARG A 282 -3.36 -0.52 -12.97
N ILE A 283 -4.32 -0.20 -13.85
CA ILE A 283 -4.50 1.14 -14.43
C ILE A 283 -4.72 2.17 -13.32
N PHE A 284 -5.59 1.88 -12.36
CA PHE A 284 -5.88 2.75 -11.23
C PHE A 284 -4.59 3.07 -10.44
N TYR A 285 -3.79 2.07 -10.09
CA TYR A 285 -2.52 2.29 -9.39
C TYR A 285 -1.49 3.07 -10.22
N ILE A 286 -1.39 2.78 -11.52
CA ILE A 286 -0.48 3.47 -12.45
C ILE A 286 -0.84 4.96 -12.56
N GLN A 287 -2.13 5.27 -12.76
CA GLN A 287 -2.62 6.64 -12.84
C GLN A 287 -2.47 7.36 -11.50
N THR A 288 -2.82 6.69 -10.39
CA THR A 288 -2.67 7.21 -9.02
C THR A 288 -1.23 7.62 -8.74
N ARG A 289 -0.26 6.79 -9.14
CA ARG A 289 1.16 7.14 -9.03
C ARG A 289 1.53 8.37 -9.84
N ALA A 290 1.17 8.40 -11.12
CA ALA A 290 1.51 9.51 -12.00
C ALA A 290 0.82 10.83 -11.56
N PHE A 291 -0.40 10.74 -11.03
CA PHE A 291 -1.14 11.87 -10.48
C PHE A 291 -0.52 12.39 -9.17
N ALA A 292 -0.05 11.50 -8.28
CA ALA A 292 0.69 11.90 -7.09
C ALA A 292 2.00 12.63 -7.46
N ASP A 293 2.75 12.11 -8.44
CA ASP A 293 3.96 12.77 -8.96
C ASP A 293 3.61 14.17 -9.51
N TYR A 294 2.52 14.31 -10.26
CA TYR A 294 2.02 15.60 -10.75
C TYR A 294 1.74 16.59 -9.61
N LEU A 295 0.94 16.19 -8.60
CA LEU A 295 0.58 17.06 -7.48
C LEU A 295 1.83 17.53 -6.73
N ILE A 296 2.77 16.63 -6.46
CA ILE A 296 4.02 16.94 -5.74
C ILE A 296 4.90 17.90 -6.57
N LEU A 297 5.08 17.62 -7.86
CA LEU A 297 5.92 18.43 -8.74
C LEU A 297 5.32 19.81 -8.99
N LYS A 298 4.02 19.88 -9.31
CA LYS A 298 3.33 21.12 -9.61
C LYS A 298 3.27 22.05 -8.39
N SER A 299 3.06 21.48 -7.20
CA SER A 299 3.02 22.26 -5.96
C SER A 299 4.37 22.64 -5.39
N GLY A 300 5.45 21.96 -5.81
CA GLY A 300 6.76 22.09 -5.15
C GLY A 300 6.76 21.65 -3.69
N ARG A 301 5.72 20.96 -3.23
CA ARG A 301 5.52 20.56 -1.83
C ARG A 301 5.40 19.05 -1.73
N ALA A 302 6.44 18.41 -1.19
CA ALA A 302 6.48 16.96 -0.99
C ALA A 302 5.28 16.41 -0.18
N ALA A 303 4.78 17.21 0.77
CA ALA A 303 3.69 16.86 1.67
C ALA A 303 2.30 17.35 1.22
N ILE A 304 2.10 17.74 -0.04
CA ILE A 304 0.82 18.27 -0.54
C ILE A 304 -0.34 17.29 -0.32
N LEU A 305 -0.05 15.99 -0.37
CA LEU A 305 -1.01 14.92 -0.14
C LEU A 305 -1.58 14.94 1.27
N ALA A 306 -0.77 15.31 2.27
CA ALA A 306 -1.25 15.51 3.64
C ALA A 306 -2.16 16.72 3.78
N ASP A 307 -1.90 17.82 3.06
CA ASP A 307 -2.76 19.00 3.14
C ASP A 307 -4.16 18.69 2.57
N ILE A 308 -4.20 17.95 1.45
CA ILE A 308 -5.45 17.46 0.85
C ILE A 308 -6.15 16.51 1.83
N ALA A 309 -5.43 15.51 2.36
CA ALA A 309 -5.99 14.53 3.29
C ALA A 309 -6.54 15.17 4.55
N GLN A 310 -5.85 16.18 5.10
CA GLN A 310 -6.29 16.88 6.29
C GLN A 310 -7.58 17.66 6.05
N ALA A 311 -7.78 18.26 4.87
CA ALA A 311 -9.02 18.93 4.52
C ALA A 311 -10.17 17.93 4.36
N VAL A 312 -9.93 16.83 3.63
CA VAL A 312 -10.92 15.77 3.43
C VAL A 312 -11.33 15.12 4.76
N ALA A 313 -10.37 14.86 5.66
CA ALA A 313 -10.66 14.34 6.99
C ALA A 313 -11.54 15.27 7.85
N LYS A 314 -11.48 16.58 7.61
CA LYS A 314 -12.34 17.60 8.26
C LYS A 314 -13.72 17.74 7.61
N GLY A 315 -13.97 17.04 6.51
CA GLY A 315 -15.24 17.04 5.79
C GLY A 315 -15.27 17.91 4.54
N ASP A 316 -14.15 18.53 4.15
CA ASP A 316 -14.07 19.27 2.90
C ASP A 316 -14.03 18.32 1.69
N SER A 317 -14.54 18.77 0.55
CA SER A 317 -14.30 18.09 -0.72
C SER A 317 -12.97 18.54 -1.33
N VAL A 318 -12.40 17.73 -2.24
CA VAL A 318 -11.19 18.11 -2.98
C VAL A 318 -11.42 19.40 -3.79
N GLU A 319 -12.60 19.56 -4.39
CA GLU A 319 -12.99 20.79 -5.10
C GLU A 319 -12.99 22.01 -4.18
N ALA A 320 -13.55 21.88 -2.97
CA ALA A 320 -13.56 22.97 -2.00
C ALA A 320 -12.14 23.34 -1.56
N TRP A 321 -11.29 22.34 -1.31
CA TRP A 321 -9.88 22.56 -0.97
C TRP A 321 -9.11 23.23 -2.11
N LEU A 322 -9.29 22.80 -3.37
CA LEU A 322 -8.65 23.43 -4.53
C LEU A 322 -9.10 24.89 -4.68
N SER A 323 -10.38 25.17 -4.49
CA SER A 323 -10.92 26.53 -4.58
C SER A 323 -10.32 27.48 -3.53
N ASP A 324 -10.08 26.99 -2.31
CA ASP A 324 -9.53 27.78 -1.21
C ASP A 324 -7.99 27.84 -1.19
N LYS A 325 -7.31 26.74 -1.54
CA LYS A 325 -5.86 26.55 -1.33
C LYS A 325 -5.07 26.20 -2.59
N GLY A 326 -5.73 25.85 -3.70
CA GLY A 326 -5.06 25.41 -4.91
C GLY A 326 -4.03 26.43 -5.41
N ALA A 327 -4.42 27.70 -5.48
CA ALA A 327 -3.54 28.78 -5.92
C ALA A 327 -2.30 28.97 -5.05
N ASP A 328 -2.41 28.80 -3.72
CA ASP A 328 -1.28 28.87 -2.79
C ASP A 328 -0.21 27.80 -3.09
N TYR A 329 -0.63 26.70 -3.70
CA TYR A 329 0.21 25.58 -4.12
C TYR A 329 0.39 25.50 -5.63
N SER A 330 0.17 26.58 -6.39
CA SER A 330 0.30 26.56 -7.86
C SER A 330 -0.52 25.47 -8.57
N LEU A 331 -1.57 24.98 -7.91
CA LEU A 331 -2.55 24.06 -8.46
C LEU A 331 -3.76 24.86 -8.98
N PRO A 332 -4.42 24.38 -10.04
CA PRO A 332 -5.69 24.96 -10.47
C PRO A 332 -6.75 24.96 -9.36
N ALA A 333 -7.65 25.95 -9.39
CA ALA A 333 -8.63 26.18 -8.33
C ALA A 333 -9.94 25.36 -8.49
N SER A 334 -10.03 24.51 -9.50
CA SER A 334 -11.18 23.64 -9.77
C SER A 334 -10.72 22.30 -10.33
N ILE A 335 -11.53 21.25 -10.19
CA ILE A 335 -11.24 19.94 -10.79
C ILE A 335 -11.21 20.00 -12.32
N ILE A 336 -12.02 20.86 -12.95
CA ILE A 336 -12.03 21.03 -14.42
C ILE A 336 -10.70 21.63 -14.89
N ASP A 337 -10.20 22.65 -14.22
CA ASP A 337 -8.92 23.26 -14.59
C ASP A 337 -7.75 22.32 -14.23
N LEU A 338 -7.87 21.55 -13.14
CA LEU A 338 -6.91 20.52 -12.76
C LEU A 338 -6.83 19.41 -13.82
N GLN A 339 -7.96 18.99 -14.36
CA GLN A 339 -8.05 18.05 -15.48
C GLN A 339 -7.25 18.55 -16.68
N HIS A 340 -7.45 19.80 -17.09
CA HIS A 340 -6.73 20.36 -18.23
C HIS A 340 -5.22 20.48 -18.00
N ASP A 341 -4.79 20.89 -16.80
CA ASP A 341 -3.37 20.97 -16.45
C ASP A 341 -2.72 19.58 -16.35
N TRP A 342 -3.46 18.59 -15.81
CA TRP A 342 -3.06 17.19 -15.78
C TRP A 342 -2.89 16.60 -17.17
N GLU A 343 -3.81 16.84 -18.10
CA GLU A 343 -3.70 16.39 -19.49
C GLU A 343 -2.43 16.93 -20.14
N GLN A 344 -2.11 18.20 -19.91
CA GLN A 344 -0.88 18.81 -20.43
C GLN A 344 0.36 18.16 -19.82
N PHE A 345 0.39 17.98 -18.50
CA PHE A 345 1.49 17.30 -17.82
C PHE A 345 1.67 15.86 -18.33
N ALA A 346 0.59 15.09 -18.41
CA ALA A 346 0.61 13.70 -18.86
C ALA A 346 1.10 13.53 -20.30
N MET A 347 0.88 14.52 -21.16
CA MET A 347 1.41 14.54 -22.54
C MET A 347 2.90 14.87 -22.64
N LEU A 348 3.50 15.42 -21.58
CA LEU A 348 4.92 15.78 -21.53
C LEU A 348 5.82 14.68 -20.91
N LEU A 349 5.21 13.65 -20.31
CA LEU A 349 5.89 12.52 -19.66
C LEU A 349 6.47 11.48 -20.62
#